data_AF-A0A2W2C117-F1
#
_entry.id   AF-A0A2W2C117-F1
#
_cell.length_a   1.000
_cell.length_b   1.000
_cell.length_c   1.000
_cell.angle_alpha   90.00
_cell.angle_beta   90.00
_cell.angle_gamma   90.00
#
_symmetry.space_group_name_H-M   'P 1'
#
loop_
_entity.id
_entity.type
_entity.pdbx_description
1 polymer ?
#
loop_
_entity_poly.entity_id
_entity_poly.type
_entity_poly.pdbx_seq_one_letter_code
_entity_poly.pdbx_strand_id
1 'polypeptide(L)'
;MTTPPPQTPCPILHLELGPLDLNLLGLRVQLNQVVLDITAIPGPGNLLGNLLCAIAGLLDGVDLGSTLGRLLQGLIDALIRLLEGLGGGTATAPARP
;
A
#
# COMPACT_ATOMS: atom_id res chain seq x y z
N MET A 1 -35.07 -6.61 17.55
CA MET A 1 -34.80 -6.17 16.17
C MET A 1 -33.46 -5.43 16.21
N THR A 2 -32.37 -6.09 15.86
CA THR A 2 -31.05 -5.48 15.77
C THR A 2 -30.94 -4.81 14.40
N THR A 3 -30.73 -3.50 14.37
CA THR A 3 -30.48 -2.76 13.14
C THR A 3 -29.17 -3.27 12.51
N PRO A 4 -29.13 -3.60 11.21
CA PRO A 4 -27.87 -3.95 10.56
C PRO A 4 -26.86 -2.83 10.75
N PRO A 5 -25.56 -3.13 10.95
CA PRO A 5 -24.54 -2.10 10.98
C PRO A 5 -24.65 -1.24 9.71
N PRO A 6 -24.38 0.08 9.78
CA PRO A 6 -24.47 0.97 8.63
C PRO A 6 -23.62 0.39 7.49
N GLN A 7 -24.29 0.05 6.39
CA GLN A 7 -23.69 -0.52 5.19
C GLN A 7 -22.96 0.61 4.45
N THR A 8 -21.80 1.00 4.98
CA THR A 8 -21.02 2.10 4.42
C THR A 8 -20.34 1.58 3.15
N PRO A 9 -20.55 2.22 1.98
CA PRO A 9 -19.89 1.79 0.75
C PRO A 9 -18.37 1.88 0.89
N CYS A 10 -17.66 0.87 0.37
CA CYS A 10 -16.20 0.81 0.43
C CYS A 10 -15.63 1.23 -0.94
N PRO A 11 -14.89 2.34 -1.05
CA PRO A 11 -14.18 2.67 -2.29
C PRO A 11 -13.12 1.59 -2.56
N ILE A 12 -13.14 0.99 -3.75
CA ILE A 12 -12.26 -0.12 -4.12
C ILE A 12 -11.19 0.34 -5.11
N LEU A 13 -11.59 1.03 -6.17
CA LEU A 13 -10.68 1.49 -7.22
C LEU A 13 -11.16 2.83 -7.75
N HIS A 14 -10.25 3.79 -7.77
CA HIS A 14 -10.37 4.99 -8.58
C HIS A 14 -9.32 4.90 -9.68
N LEU A 15 -9.76 4.90 -10.93
CA LEU A 15 -8.89 4.77 -12.08
C LEU A 15 -9.21 5.85 -13.10
N GLU A 16 -8.28 6.77 -13.29
CA GLU A 16 -8.36 7.83 -14.28
C GLU A 16 -7.47 7.47 -15.48
N LEU A 17 -8.11 7.21 -16.61
CA LEU A 17 -7.42 7.07 -17.90
C LEU A 17 -7.43 8.41 -18.60
N GLY A 18 -6.23 8.91 -18.92
CA GLY A 18 -6.07 10.06 -19.78
C GLY A 18 -6.65 9.84 -21.18
N PRO A 19 -6.85 10.92 -21.95
CA PRO A 19 -7.34 10.82 -23.31
C PRO A 19 -6.36 10.02 -24.20
N LEU A 20 -6.91 9.29 -25.17
CA LEU A 20 -6.15 8.49 -26.13
C LEU A 20 -6.46 8.97 -27.55
N ASP A 21 -5.45 9.39 -28.31
CA ASP A 21 -5.55 9.64 -29.76
C ASP A 21 -4.53 8.75 -30.47
N LEU A 22 -5.02 7.81 -31.27
CA LEU A 22 -4.23 6.86 -32.05
C LEU A 22 -4.55 7.02 -33.53
N ASN A 23 -3.52 7.05 -34.37
CA ASN A 23 -3.65 6.97 -35.82
C ASN A 23 -2.85 5.78 -36.35
N LEU A 24 -3.54 4.73 -36.76
CA LEU A 24 -2.95 3.48 -37.21
C LEU A 24 -3.34 3.23 -38.66
N LEU A 25 -2.41 3.51 -39.58
CA LEU A 25 -2.58 3.24 -41.02
C LEU A 25 -3.86 3.89 -41.60
N GLY A 26 -4.25 5.06 -41.08
CA GLY A 26 -5.48 5.77 -41.48
C GLY A 26 -6.70 5.46 -40.62
N LEU A 27 -6.62 4.54 -39.66
CA LEU A 27 -7.63 4.37 -38.62
C LEU A 27 -7.34 5.34 -37.46
N ARG A 28 -8.18 6.36 -37.32
CA ARG A 28 -8.13 7.31 -36.21
C ARG A 28 -9.06 6.87 -35.08
N VAL A 29 -8.50 6.62 -33.90
CA VAL A 29 -9.24 6.27 -32.68
C VAL A 29 -9.03 7.38 -31.67
N GLN A 30 -10.13 7.97 -31.19
CA GLN A 30 -10.10 9.00 -30.16
C GLN A 30 -10.95 8.56 -28.97
N LEU A 31 -10.35 8.59 -27.79
CA LEU A 31 -11.01 8.38 -26.52
C LEU A 31 -10.77 9.62 -25.65
N ASN A 32 -11.85 10.17 -25.10
CA ASN A 32 -11.75 11.22 -24.09
C ASN A 32 -11.25 10.64 -22.76
N GLN A 33 -10.94 11.53 -21.81
CA GLN A 33 -10.62 11.11 -20.44
C GLN A 33 -11.76 10.24 -19.88
N VAL A 34 -11.38 9.11 -19.27
CA VAL A 34 -12.32 8.19 -18.61
C VAL A 34 -11.97 8.12 -17.13
N VAL A 35 -12.96 8.39 -16.29
CA VAL A 35 -12.85 8.21 -14.84
C VAL A 35 -13.70 6.99 -14.47
N LEU A 36 -13.07 5.98 -13.87
CA LEU A 36 -13.70 4.77 -13.40
C LEU A 36 -13.61 4.69 -11.87
N ASP A 37 -14.76 4.83 -11.24
CA ASP A 37 -14.94 4.62 -9.80
C ASP A 37 -15.63 3.28 -9.55
N ILE A 38 -14.98 2.40 -8.81
CA ILE A 38 -15.54 1.14 -8.32
C ILE A 38 -15.72 1.25 -6.81
N THR A 39 -16.98 1.16 -6.39
CA THR A 39 -17.37 1.18 -4.98
C THR A 39 -18.13 -0.10 -4.65
N ALA A 40 -17.69 -0.82 -3.63
CA ALA A 40 -18.39 -1.99 -3.12
C ALA A 40 -19.55 -1.55 -2.22
N ILE A 41 -20.75 -2.08 -2.48
CA ILE A 41 -21.95 -1.82 -1.68
C ILE A 41 -22.27 -3.08 -0.86
N PRO A 42 -21.97 -3.11 0.45
CA PRO A 42 -22.29 -4.26 1.28
C PRO A 42 -23.80 -4.33 1.56
N GLY A 43 -24.30 -5.54 1.84
CA GLY A 43 -25.69 -5.77 2.18
C GLY A 43 -26.17 -7.20 1.93
N PRO A 44 -27.39 -7.54 2.38
CA PRO A 44 -27.98 -8.86 2.15
C PRO A 44 -28.04 -9.18 0.65
N GLY A 45 -27.49 -10.32 0.24
CA GLY A 45 -27.47 -10.74 -1.17
C GLY A 45 -26.35 -10.13 -2.03
N ASN A 46 -25.66 -9.09 -1.56
CA ASN A 46 -24.55 -8.45 -2.29
C ASN A 46 -23.23 -9.18 -2.06
N LEU A 47 -23.12 -10.42 -2.54
CA LEU A 47 -21.97 -11.30 -2.25
C LEU A 47 -20.61 -10.65 -2.55
N LEU A 48 -20.46 -10.07 -3.74
CA LEU A 48 -19.21 -9.42 -4.14
C LEU A 48 -18.94 -8.14 -3.34
N GLY A 49 -19.98 -7.33 -3.08
CA GLY A 49 -19.84 -6.13 -2.26
C GLY A 49 -19.37 -6.45 -0.83
N ASN A 50 -19.96 -7.48 -0.23
CA ASN A 50 -19.57 -7.98 1.09
C ASN A 50 -18.12 -8.49 1.11
N LEU A 51 -17.73 -9.27 0.09
CA LEU A 51 -16.37 -9.81 -0.01
C LEU A 51 -15.33 -8.69 -0.15
N LEU A 52 -15.53 -7.77 -1.10
CA LEU A 52 -14.57 -6.71 -1.36
C LEU A 52 -14.45 -5.73 -0.18
N CYS A 53 -15.57 -5.38 0.46
CA CYS A 53 -15.55 -4.60 1.69
C CYS A 53 -14.79 -5.32 2.83
N ALA A 54 -14.99 -6.63 3.00
CA ALA A 54 -14.29 -7.39 4.03
C ALA A 54 -12.76 -7.45 3.78
N ILE A 55 -12.36 -7.60 2.52
CA ILE A 55 -10.93 -7.57 2.15
C ILE A 55 -10.36 -6.17 2.38
N ALA A 56 -11.03 -5.12 1.92
CA ALA A 56 -10.58 -3.73 2.14
C ALA A 56 -10.41 -3.43 3.65
N GLY A 57 -11.39 -3.82 4.48
CA GLY A 57 -11.31 -3.64 5.93
C GLY A 57 -10.22 -4.45 6.62
N LEU A 58 -9.74 -5.55 6.03
CA LEU A 58 -8.57 -6.28 6.55
C LEU A 58 -7.28 -5.46 6.39
N LEU A 59 -7.19 -4.64 5.35
CA LEU A 59 -6.02 -3.81 5.07
C LEU A 59 -6.03 -2.48 5.83
N ASP A 60 -7.18 -1.96 6.26
CA ASP A 60 -7.29 -0.68 7.00
C ASP A 60 -6.47 -0.66 8.31
N GLY A 61 -6.26 -1.82 8.94
CA GLY A 61 -5.46 -1.95 10.16
C GLY A 61 -3.96 -2.15 9.92
N VAL A 62 -3.54 -2.28 8.67
CA VAL A 62 -2.15 -2.58 8.31
C VAL A 62 -1.47 -1.31 7.80
N ASP A 63 -0.78 -0.60 8.69
CA ASP A 63 0.12 0.47 8.29
C ASP A 63 1.42 -0.13 7.71
N LEU A 64 1.34 -0.50 6.42
CA LEU A 64 2.45 -1.01 5.63
C LEU A 64 3.61 -0.01 5.61
N GLY A 65 3.32 1.29 5.62
CA GLY A 65 4.34 2.35 5.65
C GLY A 65 5.16 2.32 6.94
N SER A 66 4.50 2.24 8.09
CA SER A 66 5.17 2.15 9.39
C SER A 66 5.96 0.85 9.56
N THR A 67 5.42 -0.26 9.05
CA THR A 67 6.05 -1.58 9.14
C THR A 67 7.31 -1.62 8.29
N LEU A 68 7.22 -1.16 7.04
CA LEU A 68 8.38 -1.01 6.15
C LEU A 68 9.39 -0.02 6.73
N GLY A 69 8.92 1.10 7.30
CA GLY A 69 9.75 2.10 7.95
C GLY A 69 10.59 1.53 9.09
N ARG A 70 9.99 0.72 9.97
CA ARG A 70 10.70 0.04 11.07
C ARG A 70 11.73 -0.97 10.57
N LEU A 71 11.40 -1.69 9.49
CA LEU A 71 12.31 -2.66 8.88
C LEU A 71 13.53 -1.96 8.27
N LEU A 72 13.28 -0.86 7.55
CA LEU A 72 14.32 -0.01 6.95
C LEU A 72 15.23 0.62 8.02
N GLN A 73 14.65 1.13 9.11
CA GLN A 73 15.41 1.68 10.23
C GLN A 73 16.30 0.62 10.88
N GLY A 74 15.78 -0.60 11.12
CA GLY A 74 16.59 -1.70 11.66
C GLY A 74 17.75 -2.10 10.74
N LEU A 75 17.56 -2.05 9.42
CA LEU A 75 18.63 -2.31 8.45
C LEU A 75 19.71 -1.22 8.45
N ILE A 76 19.31 0.05 8.58
CA ILE A 76 20.25 1.18 8.68
C ILE A 76 21.09 1.06 9.96
N ASP A 77 20.47 0.80 11.11
CA ASP A 77 21.17 0.62 12.38
C ASP A 77 22.15 -0.56 12.34
N ALA A 78 21.76 -1.67 11.70
CA ALA A 78 22.63 -2.83 11.52
C ALA A 78 23.85 -2.50 10.65
N LEU A 79 23.66 -1.72 9.57
CA LEU A 79 24.74 -1.29 8.69
C LEU A 79 25.72 -0.35 9.41
N ILE A 80 25.20 0.61 10.20
CA ILE A 80 26.04 1.53 10.99
C ILE A 80 26.94 0.74 11.94
N ARG A 81 26.37 -0.22 12.69
CA ARG A 81 27.14 -1.09 13.60
C ARG A 81 28.21 -1.91 12.90
N LEU A 82 27.93 -2.40 11.69
CA LEU A 82 28.91 -3.15 10.90
C LEU A 82 30.08 -2.24 10.47
N LEU A 83 29.78 -1.02 10.02
CA LEU A 83 30.80 -0.05 9.61
C LEU A 83 31.64 0.41 10.80
N GLU A 84 31.03 0.67 11.96
CA GLU A 84 31.73 0.97 13.20
C GLU A 84 32.66 -0.18 13.63
N GLY A 85 32.18 -1.42 13.52
CA GLY A 85 32.98 -2.62 13.80
C GLY A 85 34.14 -2.84 12.82
N LEU A 86 34.00 -2.42 11.57
CA LEU A 86 35.07 -2.48 10.57
C LEU A 86 36.05 -1.31 10.69
N GLY A 87 35.62 -0.15 11.20
CA GLY A 87 36.45 1.04 11.43
C GLY A 87 37.15 1.09 12.80
N GLY A 88 36.71 0.28 13.77
CA GLY A 88 37.11 0.37 15.18
C GLY A 88 37.88 -0.83 15.72
N GLY A 89 38.94 -1.25 15.05
CA GLY A 89 39.91 -2.21 15.59
C GLY A 89 40.95 -1.55 16.51
N THR A 90 40.56 -1.07 17.70
CA THR A 90 41.53 -0.71 18.75
C THR A 90 41.26 -1.48 20.03
N ALA A 91 41.92 -2.64 20.15
CA ALA A 91 42.08 -3.35 21.40
C ALA A 91 42.94 -2.52 22.36
N THR A 92 42.32 -1.71 23.21
CA THR A 92 43.00 -1.13 24.37
C THR A 92 43.01 -2.15 25.51
N ALA A 93 44.16 -2.79 25.71
CA ALA A 93 44.44 -3.63 26.86
C ALA A 93 44.43 -2.79 28.17
N PRO A 94 43.89 -3.31 29.29
CA PRO A 94 43.90 -2.59 30.55
C PRO A 94 45.30 -2.61 31.17
N ALA A 95 45.84 -1.43 31.47
CA ALA A 95 47.05 -1.28 32.28
C ALA A 95 46.74 -1.67 33.73
N ARG A 96 47.52 -2.63 34.23
CA ARG A 96 47.47 -3.23 35.57
C ARG A 96 48.31 -2.38 36.55
N PRO A 97 47.87 -2.17 37.82
CA PRO A 97 48.75 -1.62 38.85
C PRO A 97 49.79 -2.64 39.34
#